data_AF-A0A7W0PZQ7-F1
#
_entry.id   AF-A0A7W0PZQ7-F1
#
_cell.length_a   1.000
_cell.length_b   1.000
_cell.length_c   1.000
_cell.angle_alpha   90.00
_cell.angle_beta   90.00
_cell.angle_gamma   90.00
#
_symmetry.space_group_name_H-M   'P 1'
#
loop_
_entity.id
_entity.type
_entity.pdbx_description
1 polymer ?
#
loop_
_entity_poly.entity_id
_entity_poly.type
_entity_poly.pdbx_seq_one_letter_code
_entity_poly.pdbx_strand_id
1 'polypeptide(L)' 'VYTVKAGDTLWSIASSRYGGDPRGGVWKIEQRNGVTGGTIRAGQLLVLP' A
#
# COMPACT_ATOMS: atom_id res chain seq x y z
N VAL A 1 -0.54 10.25 4.35
CA VAL A 1 0.35 9.98 3.19
C VAL A 1 1.57 9.21 3.68
N TYR A 2 1.99 8.19 2.95
CA TYR A 2 3.11 7.30 3.27
C TYR A 2 4.10 7.26 2.12
N THR A 3 5.39 7.40 2.42
CA THR A 3 6.46 7.27 1.42
C THR A 3 6.96 5.83 1.43
N VAL A 4 6.80 5.14 0.30
CA VAL A 4 7.26 3.77 0.09
C VAL A 4 8.78 3.72 0.26
N LYS A 5 9.26 2.79 1.07
CA LYS A 5 10.71 2.54 1.27
C LYS A 5 11.17 1.38 0.41
N ALA A 6 12.47 1.28 0.20
CA ALA A 6 13.05 0.11 -0.47
C ALA A 6 12.72 -1.15 0.34
N GLY A 7 12.18 -2.18 -0.34
CA GLY A 7 11.73 -3.42 0.29
C GLY A 7 10.26 -3.42 0.74
N ASP A 8 9.59 -2.26 0.73
CA ASP A 8 8.16 -2.22 1.00
C ASP A 8 7.36 -2.87 -0.13
N THR A 9 6.34 -3.60 0.27
CA THR A 9 5.28 -4.11 -0.60
C THR A 9 3.93 -3.56 -0.14
N LEU A 10 2.95 -3.48 -1.04
CA LEU A 10 1.58 -3.13 -0.65
C LEU A 10 1.06 -4.04 0.47
N TRP A 11 1.43 -5.32 0.44
CA TRP A 11 1.10 -6.27 1.49
C TRP A 11 1.69 -5.85 2.84
N SER A 12 3.01 -5.63 2.92
CA SER A 12 3.67 -5.24 4.18
C SER A 12 3.13 -3.93 4.74
N ILE A 13 2.85 -2.95 3.87
CA ILE A 13 2.25 -1.67 4.25
C ILE A 13 0.82 -1.93 4.77
N ALA A 14 0.03 -2.72 4.06
CA ALA A 14 -1.33 -3.03 4.45
C ALA A 14 -1.40 -3.79 5.77
N SER A 15 -0.57 -4.83 5.96
CA SER A 15 -0.50 -5.59 7.21
C SER A 15 -0.05 -4.74 8.40
N SER A 16 0.82 -3.75 8.17
CA SER A 16 1.30 -2.86 9.24
C SER A 16 0.29 -1.77 9.59
N ARG A 17 -0.54 -1.33 8.63
CA ARG A 17 -1.40 -0.15 8.79
C ARG A 17 -2.87 -0.45 8.98
N TYR A 18 -3.33 -1.62 8.55
CA TYR A 18 -4.71 -2.05 8.72
C TYR A 18 -4.73 -3.32 9.57
N GLY A 19 -5.57 -3.33 10.60
CA GLY A 19 -5.90 -4.57 11.30
C GLY A 19 -6.81 -5.45 10.44
N GLY A 20 -6.76 -6.77 10.66
CA GLY A 20 -7.57 -7.74 9.92
C GLY A 20 -6.88 -8.29 8.67
N ASP A 21 -7.65 -8.65 7.64
CA ASP A 21 -7.12 -9.22 6.40
C ASP A 21 -6.35 -8.17 5.58
N PRO A 22 -5.03 -8.34 5.36
CA PRO A 22 -4.21 -7.42 4.57
C PRO A 22 -4.72 -7.22 3.14
N ARG A 23 -5.41 -8.20 2.56
CA ARG A 23 -5.97 -8.11 1.20
C ARG A 23 -6.91 -6.92 1.05
N GLY A 24 -7.75 -6.69 2.06
CA GLY A 24 -8.65 -5.54 2.08
C GLY A 24 -7.90 -4.22 2.16
N GLY A 25 -6.80 -4.20 2.91
CA GLY A 25 -5.89 -3.05 2.98
C GLY A 25 -5.21 -2.75 1.64
N VAL A 26 -4.68 -3.79 0.98
CA VAL A 26 -4.08 -3.67 -0.37
C VAL A 26 -5.07 -3.07 -1.35
N TRP A 27 -6.29 -3.63 -1.43
CA TRP A 27 -7.33 -3.15 -2.33
C TRP A 27 -7.68 -1.66 -2.09
N LYS A 28 -7.76 -1.24 -0.83
CA LYS A 28 -7.99 0.16 -0.48
C LYS A 28 -6.85 1.08 -0.93
N ILE A 29 -5.59 0.65 -0.73
CA ILE A 29 -4.43 1.42 -1.18
C ILE A 29 -4.43 1.54 -2.70
N GLU A 30 -4.67 0.43 -3.42
CA GLU A 30 -4.72 0.40 -4.88
C GLU A 30 -5.79 1.35 -5.42
N GLN A 31 -7.03 1.22 -4.95
CA GLN A 31 -8.14 2.07 -5.38
C GLN A 31 -7.87 3.55 -5.09
N ARG A 32 -7.30 3.87 -3.92
CA ARG A 32 -7.08 5.26 -3.52
C ARG A 32 -5.94 5.93 -4.28
N ASN A 33 -4.97 5.15 -4.76
CA ASN A 33 -3.77 5.67 -5.42
C ASN A 33 -3.73 5.40 -6.93
N GLY A 34 -4.74 4.72 -7.48
CA GLY A 34 -4.74 4.28 -8.88
C GLY A 34 -3.59 3.31 -9.20
N VAL A 35 -3.13 2.55 -8.21
CA VAL A 35 -2.09 1.55 -8.40
C VAL A 35 -2.75 0.26 -8.87
N THR A 36 -2.30 -0.25 -10.00
CA THR A 36 -2.85 -1.48 -10.59
C THR A 36 -1.82 -2.59 -10.52
N GLY A 37 -2.23 -3.77 -10.03
CA GLY A 37 -1.39 -4.96 -10.02
C GLY A 37 -0.26 -4.91 -9.00
N GLY A 38 -0.45 -4.19 -7.89
CA GLY A 38 0.47 -4.21 -6.75
C GLY A 38 1.85 -3.59 -6.95
N THR A 39 2.14 -3.00 -8.11
CA THR A 39 3.47 -2.47 -8.40
C THR A 39 3.64 -1.08 -7.78
N ILE A 40 4.55 -0.98 -6.81
CA ILE A 40 4.95 0.27 -6.16
C ILE A 40 6.46 0.43 -6.23
N ARG A 41 6.93 1.68 -6.16
CA ARG A 41 8.36 2.01 -6.21
C ARG A 41 8.79 2.74 -4.95
N ALA A 42 10.03 2.51 -4.52
CA ALA A 42 10.62 3.28 -3.43
C ALA A 42 10.59 4.79 -3.76
N GLY A 43 10.23 5.62 -2.78
CA GLY A 43 10.01 7.05 -2.94
C GLY A 43 8.61 7.44 -3.44
N GLN A 44 7.78 6.48 -3.87
CA GLN A 44 6.39 6.76 -4.24
C GLN A 44 5.59 7.18 -3.01
N LEU A 45 4.74 8.20 -3.19
CA LEU A 45 3.78 8.62 -2.16
C LEU A 45 2.48 7.83 -2.33
N LEU A 46 2.05 7.16 -1.27
CA LEU A 46 0.77 6.47 -1.17
C LEU A 46 -0.13 7.18 -0.16
N VAL A 47 -1.35 7.48 -0.58
CA VAL A 47 -2.45 7.91 0.27
C VAL A 47 -3.08 6.66 0.86
N LEU A 48 -2.73 6.41 2.13
CA LEU A 48 -3.40 5.42 2.96
C LEU A 48 -4.72 6.03 3.47
N PRO A 49 -5.87 5.31 3.42
CA PRO A 49 -7.10 5.75 4.09
C PRO A 49 -6.96 5.74 5.60
#